data_AF-A0A2S7KT34-F1
#
_entry.id   AF-A0A2S7KT34-F1
#
_cell.length_a   1.000
_cell.length_b   1.000
_cell.length_c   1.000
_cell.angle_alpha   90.00
_cell.angle_beta   90.00
_cell.angle_gamma   90.00
#
_symmetry.space_group_name_H-M   'P 1'
#
loop_
_entity.id
_entity.type
_entity.pdbx_description
1 polymer ?
#
loop_
_entity_poly.entity_id
_entity_poly.type
_entity_poly.pdbx_seq_one_letter_code
_entity_poly.pdbx_strand_id
1 'polypeptide(L)'
;MLELENVSKAFDRVEIIYDKKNPLLRKFLNSAKKDKTNLYTEDMNEILNLTADLNDSIEKSIGELQNLKYKLPNSKLIETTVEYLDRVSDYENDMPLFLKLITDSIENNHFEVRDRISDGIARVNSARFDYQSQLDKFYRENNFTKKEIDSLIGKN
;
A
#
# COMPACT_ATOMS: atom_id res chain seq x y z
N MET A 1 14.94 9.87 -16.94
CA MET A 1 14.06 10.82 -16.21
C MET A 1 12.61 10.38 -16.30
N LEU A 2 12.04 10.23 -17.52
CA LEU A 2 10.67 9.72 -17.73
C LEU A 2 10.42 8.34 -17.08
N GLU A 3 11.41 7.47 -17.06
CA GLU A 3 11.27 6.11 -16.51
C GLU A 3 11.27 6.10 -14.97
N LEU A 4 12.04 6.99 -14.33
CA LEU A 4 11.99 7.19 -12.88
C LEU A 4 10.65 7.80 -12.47
N GLU A 5 10.17 8.78 -13.24
CA GLU A 5 8.86 9.39 -13.03
C GLU A 5 7.73 8.35 -13.07
N ASN A 6 7.82 7.36 -13.98
CA ASN A 6 6.86 6.25 -14.02
C ASN A 6 6.94 5.34 -12.79
N VAL A 7 8.16 5.07 -12.28
CA VAL A 7 8.33 4.27 -11.07
C VAL A 7 7.74 4.97 -9.85
N SER A 8 8.03 6.26 -9.67
CA SER A 8 7.46 7.05 -8.59
C SER A 8 5.94 7.16 -8.70
N LYS A 9 5.40 7.43 -9.89
CA LYS A 9 3.95 7.47 -10.11
C LYS A 9 3.25 6.14 -9.79
N ALA A 10 3.88 5.01 -10.14
CA ALA A 10 3.34 3.69 -9.86
C ALA A 10 3.23 3.43 -8.35
N PHE A 11 4.24 3.84 -7.60
CA PHE A 11 4.26 3.79 -6.14
C PHE A 11 3.21 4.75 -5.54
N ASP A 12 3.27 6.05 -5.88
CA ASP A 12 2.42 7.10 -5.32
C ASP A 12 0.93 6.79 -5.52
N ARG A 13 0.55 6.26 -6.71
CA ARG A 13 -0.83 5.87 -7.02
C ARG A 13 -1.40 4.88 -5.99
N VAL A 14 -0.60 3.90 -5.58
CA VAL A 14 -1.02 2.89 -4.60
C VAL A 14 -0.89 3.43 -3.18
N GLU A 15 0.18 4.15 -2.90
CA GLU A 15 0.46 4.71 -1.57
C GLU A 15 -0.65 5.66 -1.09
N ILE A 16 -1.14 6.54 -1.97
CA ILE A 16 -2.21 7.49 -1.65
C ILE A 16 -3.49 6.77 -1.20
N ILE A 17 -3.89 5.70 -1.91
CA ILE A 17 -5.10 4.96 -1.59
C ILE A 17 -4.90 4.15 -0.30
N TYR A 18 -3.72 3.54 -0.14
CA TYR A 18 -3.37 2.78 1.06
C TYR A 18 -3.38 3.65 2.32
N ASP A 19 -2.80 4.86 2.26
CA ASP A 19 -2.79 5.82 3.36
C ASP A 19 -4.17 6.39 3.68
N LYS A 20 -5.07 6.48 2.69
CA LYS A 20 -6.48 6.80 2.94
C LYS A 20 -7.19 5.65 3.67
N LYS A 21 -6.94 4.40 3.29
CA LYS A 21 -7.64 3.22 3.83
C LYS A 21 -7.21 2.85 5.25
N ASN A 22 -5.91 2.86 5.54
CA ASN A 22 -5.38 2.32 6.80
C ASN A 22 -5.95 3.02 8.07
N PRO A 23 -6.14 4.35 8.11
CA PRO A 23 -6.84 5.01 9.22
C PRO A 23 -8.29 4.54 9.40
N LEU A 24 -9.03 4.32 8.32
CA LEU A 24 -10.41 3.82 8.35
C LEU A 24 -10.46 2.40 8.93
N LEU A 25 -9.57 1.52 8.49
CA LEU A 25 -9.47 0.16 9.03
C LEU A 25 -9.15 0.17 10.53
N ARG A 26 -8.22 1.03 10.99
CA ARG A 26 -7.91 1.19 12.41
C ARG A 26 -9.11 1.68 13.21
N LYS A 27 -9.86 2.65 12.68
CA LYS A 27 -11.11 3.14 13.29
C LYS A 27 -12.13 2.01 13.42
N PHE A 28 -12.36 1.26 12.34
CA PHE A 28 -13.27 0.11 12.29
C PHE A 28 -12.92 -0.95 13.34
N LEU A 29 -11.65 -1.38 13.40
CA LEU A 29 -11.16 -2.37 14.38
C LEU A 29 -11.34 -1.90 15.83
N ASN A 30 -11.12 -0.60 16.11
CA ASN A 30 -11.30 -0.05 17.44
C ASN A 30 -12.78 0.05 17.85
N SER A 31 -13.67 0.29 16.89
CA SER A 31 -15.12 0.30 17.11
C SER A 31 -15.66 -1.10 17.39
N ALA A 32 -15.22 -2.10 16.60
CA ALA A 32 -15.57 -3.51 16.79
C ALA A 32 -15.26 -4.01 18.21
N LYS A 33 -14.19 -3.49 18.84
CA LYS A 33 -13.82 -3.80 20.23
C LYS A 33 -14.81 -3.26 21.27
N LYS A 34 -15.46 -2.12 21.00
CA LYS A 34 -16.25 -1.37 21.98
C LYS A 34 -17.74 -1.70 21.93
N ASP A 35 -18.28 -1.96 20.74
CA ASP A 35 -19.72 -2.18 20.54
C ASP A 35 -19.94 -3.27 19.48
N LYS A 36 -20.26 -4.47 19.94
CA LYS A 36 -20.46 -5.67 19.12
C LYS A 36 -21.71 -5.61 18.24
N THR A 37 -22.57 -4.60 18.44
CA THR A 37 -23.92 -4.54 17.87
C THR A 37 -24.08 -3.52 16.74
N ASN A 38 -23.10 -2.65 16.51
CA ASN A 38 -23.24 -1.55 15.54
C ASN A 38 -21.96 -1.32 14.72
N LEU A 39 -21.52 -2.34 13.97
CA LEU A 39 -20.47 -2.19 12.98
C LEU A 39 -21.00 -1.31 11.84
N TYR A 40 -20.40 -0.13 11.66
CA TYR A 40 -20.80 0.84 10.64
C TYR A 40 -20.64 0.26 9.23
N THR A 41 -21.77 -0.04 8.58
CA THR A 41 -21.80 -0.54 7.19
C THR A 41 -21.12 0.41 6.22
N GLU A 42 -21.16 1.72 6.47
CA GLU A 42 -20.51 2.75 5.65
C GLU A 42 -18.98 2.66 5.67
N ASP A 43 -18.36 2.61 6.86
CA ASP A 43 -16.91 2.47 7.00
C ASP A 43 -16.44 1.15 6.35
N MET A 44 -17.19 0.06 6.52
CA MET A 44 -16.89 -1.23 5.90
C MET A 44 -16.98 -1.18 4.37
N ASN A 45 -18.04 -0.56 3.83
CA ASN A 45 -18.20 -0.38 2.40
C ASN A 45 -17.10 0.51 1.81
N GLU A 46 -16.70 1.58 2.51
CA GLU A 46 -15.57 2.41 2.07
C GLU A 46 -14.25 1.62 2.07
N ILE A 47 -13.99 0.80 3.09
CA ILE A 47 -12.80 -0.07 3.11
C ILE A 47 -12.82 -1.05 1.92
N LEU A 48 -13.97 -1.66 1.61
CA LEU A 48 -14.11 -2.59 0.48
C LEU A 48 -13.90 -1.89 -0.87
N ASN A 49 -14.47 -0.70 -1.05
CA ASN A 49 -14.27 0.09 -2.26
C ASN A 49 -12.79 0.46 -2.44
N LEU A 50 -12.13 0.93 -1.37
CA LEU A 50 -10.70 1.24 -1.41
C LEU A 50 -9.82 0.00 -1.63
N THR A 51 -10.26 -1.18 -1.18
CA THR A 51 -9.59 -2.46 -1.45
C THR A 51 -9.63 -2.78 -2.95
N ALA A 52 -10.79 -2.58 -3.60
CA ALA A 52 -10.92 -2.76 -5.04
C ALA A 52 -10.06 -1.73 -5.81
N ASP A 53 -10.15 -0.45 -5.46
CA ASP A 53 -9.36 0.62 -6.07
C ASP A 53 -7.84 0.38 -5.94
N LEU A 54 -7.40 -0.18 -4.80
CA LEU A 54 -6.02 -0.58 -4.58
C LEU A 54 -5.59 -1.69 -5.53
N ASN A 55 -6.36 -2.78 -5.61
CA ASN A 55 -6.03 -3.91 -6.47
C ASN A 55 -5.96 -3.51 -7.95
N ASP A 56 -6.92 -2.71 -8.43
CA ASP A 56 -6.91 -2.18 -9.80
C ASP A 56 -5.68 -1.27 -10.04
N SER A 57 -5.34 -0.43 -9.06
CA SER A 57 -4.17 0.45 -9.15
C SER A 57 -2.86 -0.34 -9.15
N ILE A 58 -2.77 -1.41 -8.37
CA ILE A 58 -1.62 -2.30 -8.32
C ILE A 58 -1.44 -3.04 -9.64
N GLU A 59 -2.48 -3.66 -10.17
CA GLU A 59 -2.41 -4.39 -11.45
C GLU A 59 -1.91 -3.45 -12.56
N LYS A 60 -2.48 -2.25 -12.64
CA LYS A 60 -2.05 -1.23 -13.60
C LYS A 60 -0.58 -0.84 -13.40
N SER A 61 -0.19 -0.56 -12.16
CA SER A 61 1.19 -0.15 -11.82
C SER A 61 2.21 -1.26 -12.12
N ILE A 62 1.92 -2.51 -11.80
CA ILE A 62 2.77 -3.66 -12.13
C ILE A 62 2.91 -3.81 -13.65
N GLY A 63 1.81 -3.70 -14.41
CA GLY A 63 1.83 -3.73 -15.87
C GLY A 63 2.71 -2.61 -16.47
N GLU A 64 2.62 -1.39 -15.93
CA GLU A 64 3.47 -0.26 -16.33
C GLU A 64 4.97 -0.56 -16.05
N LEU A 65 5.29 -1.12 -14.88
CA LEU A 65 6.66 -1.41 -14.45
C LEU A 65 7.30 -2.59 -15.20
N GLN A 66 6.54 -3.64 -15.51
CA GLN A 66 7.04 -4.78 -16.29
C GLN A 66 7.53 -4.35 -17.68
N ASN A 67 6.87 -3.37 -18.30
CA ASN A 67 7.27 -2.78 -19.58
C ASN A 67 8.55 -1.92 -19.48
N LEU A 68 8.93 -1.50 -18.28
CA LEU A 68 10.12 -0.67 -17.99
C LEU A 68 11.31 -1.49 -17.52
N LYS A 69 11.09 -2.72 -16.99
CA LYS A 69 12.14 -3.59 -16.43
C LYS A 69 13.32 -3.86 -17.37
N TYR A 70 13.09 -3.83 -18.68
CA TYR A 70 14.13 -4.04 -19.70
C TYR A 70 14.82 -2.74 -20.19
N LYS A 71 14.36 -1.57 -19.74
CA LYS A 71 14.81 -0.26 -20.25
C LYS A 71 15.70 0.49 -19.26
N LEU A 72 15.58 0.21 -17.97
CA LEU A 72 16.31 0.90 -16.92
C LEU A 72 17.54 0.10 -16.44
N PRO A 73 18.72 0.74 -16.31
CA PRO A 73 19.90 0.11 -15.71
C PRO A 73 19.79 -0.07 -14.18
N ASN A 74 18.79 0.54 -13.53
CA ASN A 74 18.61 0.51 -12.08
C ASN A 74 17.51 -0.49 -11.67
N SER A 75 17.78 -1.78 -11.87
CA SER A 75 16.81 -2.86 -11.61
C SER A 75 16.30 -2.86 -10.17
N LYS A 76 17.13 -2.41 -9.22
CA LYS A 76 16.81 -2.54 -7.79
C LYS A 76 15.67 -1.63 -7.32
N LEU A 77 15.57 -0.41 -7.86
CA LEU A 77 14.45 0.48 -7.54
C LEU A 77 13.13 -0.07 -8.09
N ILE A 78 13.14 -0.60 -9.31
CA ILE A 78 11.95 -1.26 -9.88
C ILE A 78 11.58 -2.49 -9.05
N GLU A 79 12.56 -3.32 -8.69
CA GLU A 79 12.35 -4.51 -7.87
C GLU A 79 11.69 -4.17 -6.54
N THR A 80 12.17 -3.15 -5.82
CA THR A 80 11.57 -2.77 -4.53
C THR A 80 10.22 -2.08 -4.68
N THR A 81 9.97 -1.35 -5.78
CA THR A 81 8.62 -0.85 -6.08
C THR A 81 7.66 -2.01 -6.34
N VAL A 82 8.03 -2.99 -7.17
CA VAL A 82 7.19 -4.17 -7.43
C VAL A 82 6.96 -4.95 -6.14
N GLU A 83 7.99 -5.16 -5.32
CA GLU A 83 7.83 -5.83 -4.03
C GLU A 83 6.85 -5.10 -3.12
N TYR A 84 6.92 -3.76 -3.03
CA TYR A 84 5.91 -2.98 -2.30
C TYR A 84 4.49 -3.23 -2.84
N LEU A 85 4.30 -3.17 -4.16
CA LEU A 85 3.00 -3.40 -4.80
C LEU A 85 2.46 -4.80 -4.51
N ASP A 86 3.32 -5.82 -4.59
CA ASP A 86 2.97 -7.21 -4.28
C ASP A 86 2.58 -7.36 -2.79
N ARG A 87 3.32 -6.73 -1.86
CA ARG A 87 2.96 -6.76 -0.43
C ARG A 87 1.61 -6.11 -0.14
N VAL A 88 1.30 -5.01 -0.82
CA VAL A 88 -0.03 -4.41 -0.70
C VAL A 88 -1.07 -5.37 -1.27
N SER A 89 -0.86 -5.94 -2.46
CA SER A 89 -1.81 -6.88 -3.06
C SER A 89 -2.09 -8.11 -2.18
N ASP A 90 -1.05 -8.74 -1.65
CA ASP A 90 -1.18 -9.87 -0.71
C ASP A 90 -2.07 -9.51 0.48
N TYR A 91 -1.84 -8.32 1.05
CA TYR A 91 -2.60 -7.82 2.19
C TYR A 91 -4.06 -7.49 1.84
N GLU A 92 -4.28 -6.90 0.65
CA GLU A 92 -5.62 -6.54 0.16
C GLU A 92 -6.46 -7.76 -0.21
N ASN A 93 -5.84 -8.82 -0.74
CA ASN A 93 -6.52 -10.07 -1.08
C ASN A 93 -7.13 -10.77 0.15
N ASP A 94 -6.53 -10.61 1.32
CA ASP A 94 -7.06 -11.15 2.58
C ASP A 94 -8.14 -10.25 3.21
N MET A 95 -8.30 -8.99 2.77
CA MET A 95 -9.15 -7.99 3.42
C MET A 95 -10.64 -8.37 3.46
N PRO A 96 -11.27 -8.91 2.40
CA PRO A 96 -12.67 -9.32 2.47
C PRO A 96 -12.90 -10.40 3.53
N LEU A 97 -11.95 -11.34 3.66
CA LEU A 97 -12.01 -12.39 4.69
C LEU A 97 -11.84 -11.79 6.09
N PHE A 98 -10.90 -10.85 6.28
CA PHE A 98 -10.72 -10.18 7.57
C PHE A 98 -11.98 -9.44 8.01
N LEU A 99 -12.61 -8.67 7.12
CA LEU A 99 -13.85 -7.95 7.42
C LEU A 99 -15.01 -8.90 7.72
N LYS A 100 -15.13 -9.99 6.97
CA LYS A 100 -16.11 -11.05 7.26
C LYS A 100 -15.88 -11.67 8.64
N LEU A 101 -14.64 -11.98 9.01
CA LEU A 101 -14.35 -12.54 10.33
C LEU A 101 -14.61 -11.55 11.46
N ILE A 102 -14.39 -10.24 11.26
CA ILE A 102 -14.71 -9.21 12.25
C ILE A 102 -16.23 -9.07 12.44
N THR A 103 -17.00 -9.18 11.36
CA THR A 103 -18.48 -9.12 11.39
C THR A 103 -19.11 -10.40 11.94
N ASP A 104 -18.61 -11.56 11.54
CA ASP A 104 -19.10 -12.88 11.98
C ASP A 104 -18.64 -13.23 13.41
N SER A 105 -17.45 -12.79 13.84
CA SER A 105 -16.89 -13.12 15.16
C SER A 105 -17.22 -12.06 16.21
N ILE A 106 -18.46 -12.10 16.68
CA ILE A 106 -18.83 -11.37 17.89
C ILE A 106 -18.19 -11.98 19.15
N GLU A 107 -17.62 -13.21 19.15
CA GLU A 107 -17.18 -13.83 20.43
C GLU A 107 -15.79 -14.52 20.55
N ASN A 108 -15.11 -15.05 19.51
CA ASN A 108 -13.89 -15.88 19.79
C ASN A 108 -12.60 -15.66 18.94
N ASN A 109 -12.62 -14.98 17.78
CA ASN A 109 -11.44 -14.91 16.88
C ASN A 109 -10.87 -13.50 16.64
N HIS A 110 -11.34 -12.48 17.37
CA HIS A 110 -10.98 -11.07 17.15
C HIS A 110 -9.47 -10.78 17.35
N PHE A 111 -8.78 -11.52 18.23
CA PHE A 111 -7.34 -11.32 18.45
C PHE A 111 -6.51 -11.81 17.25
N GLU A 112 -6.80 -13.00 16.73
CA GLU A 112 -6.07 -13.57 15.59
C GLU A 112 -6.22 -12.72 14.33
N VAL A 113 -7.43 -12.22 14.03
CA VAL A 113 -7.65 -11.34 12.87
C VAL A 113 -6.88 -10.03 13.01
N ARG A 114 -6.85 -9.46 14.22
CA ARG A 114 -6.12 -8.22 14.48
C ARG A 114 -4.61 -8.41 14.35
N ASP A 115 -4.08 -9.53 14.81
CA ASP A 115 -2.65 -9.85 14.70
C ASP A 115 -2.27 -10.03 13.22
N ARG A 116 -3.08 -10.77 12.44
CA ARG A 116 -2.89 -10.91 10.99
C ARG A 116 -2.94 -9.57 10.25
N ILE A 117 -3.86 -8.68 10.62
CA ILE A 117 -3.92 -7.32 10.05
C ILE A 117 -2.64 -6.53 10.42
N SER A 118 -2.20 -6.63 11.67
CA SER A 118 -1.02 -5.91 12.16
C SER A 118 0.26 -6.39 11.46
N ASP A 119 0.39 -7.70 11.26
CA ASP A 119 1.47 -8.34 10.51
C ASP A 119 1.45 -7.93 9.03
N GLY A 120 0.27 -7.86 8.42
CA GLY A 120 0.09 -7.35 7.06
C GLY A 120 0.59 -5.90 6.93
N ILE A 121 0.14 -5.02 7.81
CA ILE A 121 0.58 -3.62 7.86
C ILE A 121 2.10 -3.52 8.06
N ALA A 122 2.67 -4.33 8.95
CA ALA A 122 4.11 -4.35 9.19
C ALA A 122 4.91 -4.74 7.94
N ARG A 123 4.46 -5.76 7.20
CA ARG A 123 5.07 -6.19 5.95
C ARG A 123 5.02 -5.12 4.87
N VAL A 124 3.86 -4.46 4.70
CA VAL A 124 3.72 -3.34 3.76
C VAL A 124 4.64 -2.19 4.13
N ASN A 125 4.73 -1.83 5.42
CA ASN A 125 5.60 -0.75 5.88
C ASN A 125 7.09 -1.08 5.70
N SER A 126 7.49 -2.34 5.86
CA SER A 126 8.88 -2.77 5.58
C SER A 126 9.22 -2.56 4.10
N ALA A 127 8.36 -3.04 3.19
CA ALA A 127 8.59 -2.87 1.75
C ALA A 127 8.57 -1.38 1.32
N ARG A 128 7.71 -0.58 1.96
CA ARG A 128 7.67 0.89 1.79
C ARG A 128 9.01 1.53 2.15
N PHE A 129 9.59 1.14 3.29
CA PHE A 129 10.90 1.62 3.73
C PHE A 129 12.01 1.20 2.76
N ASP A 130 11.97 -0.05 2.29
CA ASP A 130 12.95 -0.54 1.32
C ASP A 130 12.89 0.22 -0.01
N TYR A 131 11.68 0.51 -0.51
CA TYR A 131 11.49 1.41 -1.66
C TYR A 131 12.11 2.78 -1.42
N GLN A 132 11.78 3.45 -0.30
CA GLN A 132 12.29 4.78 0.02
C GLN A 132 13.82 4.79 0.11
N SER A 133 14.41 3.75 0.72
CA SER A 133 15.86 3.59 0.81
C SER A 133 16.52 3.46 -0.57
N GLN A 134 15.94 2.68 -1.48
CA GLN A 134 16.44 2.56 -2.85
C GLN A 134 16.25 3.85 -3.66
N LEU A 135 15.16 4.58 -3.43
CA LEU A 135 14.91 5.87 -4.08
C LEU A 135 15.97 6.90 -3.66
N ASP A 136 16.25 7.00 -2.36
CA ASP A 136 17.30 7.88 -1.83
C ASP A 136 18.70 7.50 -2.34
N LYS A 137 18.97 6.19 -2.47
CA LYS A 137 20.21 5.69 -3.06
C LYS A 137 20.31 6.09 -4.54
N PHE A 138 19.23 5.89 -5.31
CA PHE A 138 19.14 6.30 -6.71
C PHE A 138 19.48 7.78 -6.90
N TYR A 139 18.86 8.65 -6.10
CA TYR A 139 19.11 10.09 -6.18
C TYR A 139 20.56 10.46 -5.89
N ARG A 140 21.17 9.84 -4.87
CA ARG A 140 22.58 10.08 -4.52
C ARG A 140 23.54 9.62 -5.62
N GLU A 141 23.36 8.40 -6.15
CA GLU A 141 24.23 7.84 -7.19
C GLU A 141 24.15 8.61 -8.51
N ASN A 142 23.00 9.25 -8.78
CA ASN A 142 22.78 10.05 -9.99
C ASN A 142 22.96 11.56 -9.76
N ASN A 143 23.47 11.99 -8.59
CA ASN A 143 23.74 13.39 -8.24
C ASN A 143 22.54 14.35 -8.41
N PHE A 144 21.32 13.88 -8.09
CA PHE A 144 20.14 14.73 -8.12
C PHE A 144 20.25 15.86 -7.08
N THR A 145 19.96 17.09 -7.50
CA THR A 145 19.84 18.23 -6.60
C THR A 145 18.51 18.17 -5.84
N LYS A 146 18.45 18.82 -4.67
CA LYS A 146 17.21 18.93 -3.89
C LYS A 146 16.05 19.51 -4.71
N LYS A 147 16.32 20.50 -5.56
CA LYS A 147 15.31 21.12 -6.43
C LYS A 147 14.75 20.14 -7.46
N GLU A 148 15.59 19.27 -8.02
CA GLU A 148 15.15 18.24 -8.96
C GLU A 148 14.33 17.16 -8.27
N ILE A 149 14.73 16.77 -7.06
CA ILE A 149 13.96 15.85 -6.22
C ILE A 149 12.58 16.48 -5.93
N ASP A 150 12.53 17.69 -5.39
CA ASP A 150 11.28 18.37 -5.02
C ASP A 150 10.31 18.49 -6.22
N SER A 151 10.83 18.73 -7.43
CA SER A 151 10.06 18.75 -8.67
C SER A 151 9.50 17.38 -9.09
N LEU A 152 10.15 16.28 -8.71
CA LEU A 152 9.73 14.91 -9.03
C LEU A 152 8.68 14.37 -8.05
N ILE A 153 8.82 14.68 -6.75
CA ILE A 153 7.87 14.26 -5.70
C ILE A 153 6.67 15.20 -5.57
N GLY A 154 6.50 16.16 -6.48
CA GLY A 154 5.31 17.02 -6.53
C GLY A 154 5.10 17.91 -5.28
N LYS A 155 6.16 18.16 -4.50
CA LYS A 155 6.12 19.07 -3.35
C LYS A 155 6.25 20.51 -3.86
N ASN A 156 5.15 21.08 -4.34
CA ASN A 156 4.99 22.53 -4.48
C ASN A 156 4.33 23.12 -3.23
#